data_AF-A0A3P8YUA9-F1
#
_entry.id   AF-A0A3P8YUA9-F1
#
_cell.length_a   1.000
_cell.length_b   1.000
_cell.length_c   1.000
_cell.angle_alpha   90.00
_cell.angle_beta   90.00
_cell.angle_gamma   90.00
#
_symmetry.space_group_name_H-M   'P 1'
#
loop_
_entity.id
_entity.type
_entity.pdbx_description
1 polymer ?
#
loop_
_entity_poly.entity_id
_entity_poly.type
_entity_poly.pdbx_seq_one_letter_code
_entity_poly.pdbx_strand_id
1 'polypeptide(L)' 'MFLSLNVLQPSCDNMAEPFACLAVYLPVCGSDGQTYSNECYLCSHIQ' A
#
# COMPACT_ATOMS: atom_id res chain seq x y z
N MET A 1 -25.27 3.82 -3.08
CA MET A 1 -24.67 5.13 -3.44
C MET A 1 -23.63 5.46 -2.37
N PHE A 2 -22.44 4.83 -2.46
CA PHE A 2 -21.31 5.18 -1.60
C PHE A 2 -20.46 6.15 -2.42
N LEU A 3 -20.59 7.43 -2.08
CA LEU A 3 -19.85 8.52 -2.69
C LEU A 3 -18.34 8.31 -2.46
N SER A 4 -17.59 8.28 -3.55
CA SER A 4 -16.21 8.72 -3.70
C SER A 4 -15.44 9.00 -2.40
N LEU A 5 -14.80 7.97 -1.82
CA LEU A 5 -13.46 8.20 -1.30
C LEU A 5 -12.50 7.74 -2.39
N ASN A 6 -11.69 8.69 -2.87
CA ASN A 6 -10.44 8.36 -3.53
C ASN A 6 -9.57 7.61 -2.52
N VAL A 7 -9.85 6.32 -2.29
CA VAL A 7 -8.77 5.40 -1.93
C VAL A 7 -7.92 5.47 -3.18
N LEU A 8 -6.84 6.25 -3.13
CA LEU A 8 -5.72 6.06 -4.02
C LEU A 8 -5.32 4.61 -3.77
N GLN A 9 -5.97 3.66 -4.45
CA GLN A 9 -5.59 2.26 -4.36
C GLN A 9 -4.14 2.30 -4.82
N PRO A 10 -3.18 1.98 -3.95
CA PRO A 10 -1.80 1.92 -4.40
C PRO A 10 -1.82 0.92 -5.55
N SER A 11 -1.37 1.37 -6.72
CA SER A 11 -1.28 0.49 -7.89
C SER A 11 -0.16 -0.50 -7.61
N CYS A 12 -0.49 -1.58 -6.90
CA CYS A 12 0.43 -2.69 -6.62
C CYS A 12 0.69 -3.52 -7.89
N ASP A 13 0.02 -3.17 -9.00
CA ASP A 13 0.28 -3.66 -10.33
C ASP A 13 1.71 -3.27 -10.75
N ASN A 14 2.54 -4.29 -10.98
CA ASN A 14 3.93 -4.26 -11.47
C ASN A 14 5.07 -4.32 -10.44
N MET A 15 4.82 -4.78 -9.21
CA MET A 15 5.92 -5.24 -8.34
C MET A 15 6.36 -6.65 -8.77
N ALA A 16 7.03 -6.74 -9.93
CA ALA A 16 7.60 -7.98 -10.44
C ALA A 16 8.64 -8.54 -9.45
N GLU A 17 8.47 -9.80 -9.08
CA GLU A 17 9.39 -10.64 -8.31
C GLU A 17 10.88 -10.32 -8.56
N PRO A 18 11.69 -10.07 -7.52
CA PRO A 18 11.42 -10.27 -6.10
C PRO A 18 10.84 -9.01 -5.42
N PHE A 19 9.91 -9.22 -4.48
CA PHE A 19 9.32 -8.15 -3.68
C PHE A 19 10.38 -7.51 -2.76
N ALA A 20 11.04 -6.48 -3.27
CA ALA A 20 12.02 -5.69 -2.54
C ALA A 20 11.52 -4.26 -2.40
N CYS A 21 11.05 -3.91 -1.21
CA CYS A 21 10.74 -2.53 -0.88
C CYS A 21 12.01 -1.79 -0.45
N LEU A 22 12.15 -0.55 -0.91
CA LEU A 22 13.12 0.38 -0.33
C LEU A 22 12.77 0.62 1.14
N ALA A 23 13.78 0.67 2.01
CA ALA A 23 13.64 1.01 3.42
C ALA A 23 13.43 2.52 3.64
N VAL A 24 12.49 3.10 2.88
CA VAL A 24 12.09 4.50 2.96
C VAL A 24 10.91 4.61 3.93
N TYR A 25 10.99 5.54 4.87
CA TYR A 25 9.91 5.78 5.84
C TYR A 25 8.96 6.88 5.34
N LEU A 26 7.82 6.45 4.80
CA LEU A 26 6.73 7.29 4.30
C LEU A 26 5.41 6.66 4.76
N PRO A 27 5.03 6.81 6.03
CA PRO A 27 3.99 6.00 6.63
C PRO A 27 2.62 6.20 5.97
N VAL A 28 1.91 5.09 5.73
CA VAL A 28 0.55 5.07 5.16
C VAL A 28 -0.39 4.28 6.06
N CYS A 29 -1.66 4.70 6.12
CA CYS A 29 -2.71 3.99 6.85
C CYS A 29 -3.41 3.01 5.91
N GLY A 30 -3.42 1.72 6.27
CA GLY A 30 -4.16 0.69 5.56
C GLY A 30 -5.64 0.69 5.92
N SER A 31 -6.45 0.11 5.04
CA SER A 31 -7.89 -0.07 5.27
C SER A 31 -8.19 -1.06 6.41
N ASP A 32 -7.20 -1.85 6.82
CA ASP A 32 -7.20 -2.72 7.99
C ASP A 32 -6.95 -1.98 9.31
N GLY A 33 -6.69 -0.66 9.25
CA GLY A 33 -6.37 0.17 10.41
C GLY A 33 -4.92 0.05 10.88
N GLN A 34 -4.06 -0.65 10.13
CA GLN A 34 -2.62 -0.73 10.44
C GLN A 34 -1.84 0.37 9.72
N THR A 35 -0.75 0.83 10.34
CA THR A 35 0.18 1.77 9.71
C THR A 35 1.36 1.01 9.12
N TYR A 36 1.65 1.27 7.85
CA TYR A 36 2.74 0.64 7.11
C TYR A 36 3.86 1.63 6.88
N SER A 37 5.12 1.15 6.91
CA SER A 37 6.30 2.01 6.78
C SER A 37 6.38 2.76 5.45
N ASN A 38 5.81 2.20 4.37
CA ASN A 38 5.58 2.86 3.09
C ASN A 38 4.50 2.14 2.28
N GLU A 39 4.12 2.72 1.14
CA GLU A 39 3.14 2.16 0.20
C GLU A 39 3.53 0.76 -0.31
N CYS A 40 4.83 0.48 -0.45
CA CYS A 40 5.31 -0.83 -0.86
C CYS A 40 5.04 -1.86 0.25
N TYR A 41 5.40 -1.59 1.51
CA TYR A 41 5.07 -2.48 2.63
C TYR A 41 3.56 -2.67 2.83
N LEU A 42 2.77 -1.64 2.54
CA LEU A 42 1.31 -1.76 2.48
C LEU A 42 0.90 -2.76 1.39
N CYS A 43 1.43 -2.65 0.16
CA CYS A 43 1.15 -3.58 -0.94
C CYS A 43 1.52 -5.06 -0.64
N SER A 44 2.60 -5.35 0.12
CA SER A 44 2.89 -6.75 0.53
C SER A 44 1.81 -7.40 1.38
N HIS A 45 1.03 -6.58 2.10
CA HIS A 45 0.02 -7.07 3.02
C HIS A 45 -1.34 -7.30 2.36
N ILE A 46 -1.53 -6.87 1.10
CA ILE A 46 -2.80 -6.97 0.35
C ILE A 46 -2.82 -8.22 -0.57
N GLN A 47 -1.97 -9.21 -0.30
CA GLN A 47 -1.92 -10.48 -1.04
C GLN A 47 -3.14 -11.36 -0.77
#